data_AF-A0A1W9IV74-F1
#
_entry.id   AF-A0A1W9IV74-F1
#
_cell.length_a   1.000
_cell.length_b   1.000
_cell.length_c   1.000
_cell.angle_alpha   90.00
_cell.angle_beta   90.00
_cell.angle_gamma   90.00
#
_symmetry.space_group_name_H-M   'P 1'
#
loop_
_entity.id
_entity.type
_entity.pdbx_description
1 polymer ?
#
loop_
_entity_poly.entity_id
_entity_poly.type
_entity_poly.pdbx_seq_one_letter_code
_entity_poly.pdbx_strand_id
1 'polypeptide(L)'
;MQTQELTPVLRFTITATFVYDAFNRRISKTVNGHTSEYLYDGDDIVQEIGGSAVSGSYLRGLAIDEPYIRHSSSGDEFYLADERGTVLALTDQSGAVTTSYAYEPFGRATSTGASSNPVQYTGRDNDGTGLFYYRARYYSPTLHRFLSEDPLEFDGEDLNLYAYTFNNPINLTDPSGELVPLVPLAGACLRGAAGGAVQALLSGRKPDLVDLGVGCLSGGLNKLPGLSKAAGAAGKGTKGPKSPKKFPPTNPPQPPPPIPPNYTSGPSRSGGGTVYQQPGSTGNANSVRVMPPGANPDYPNGYWIKYNDAGHPINPATGKQAASRQDYHVPLPPGYFNK
;
A
#
# COMPACT_ATOMS: atom_id res chain seq x y z
N MET A 1 36.97 -5.82 40.11
CA MET A 1 36.59 -6.54 38.87
C MET A 1 35.30 -7.27 39.17
N GLN A 2 34.18 -6.81 38.60
CA GLN A 2 32.89 -7.47 38.79
C GLN A 2 32.66 -8.34 37.56
N THR A 3 32.83 -9.65 37.72
CA THR A 3 32.59 -10.66 36.69
C THR A 3 31.08 -10.84 36.58
N GLN A 4 30.49 -10.54 35.42
CA GLN A 4 29.11 -10.90 35.10
C GLN A 4 29.13 -12.20 34.29
N GLU A 5 28.77 -13.30 34.94
CA GLU A 5 28.52 -14.60 34.29
C GLU A 5 27.06 -14.61 33.82
N LEU A 6 26.85 -14.56 32.49
CA LEU A 6 25.52 -14.76 31.90
C LEU A 6 25.17 -16.24 31.98
N THR A 7 24.26 -16.57 32.90
CA THR A 7 23.68 -17.92 33.03
C THR A 7 22.89 -18.26 31.75
N PRO A 8 23.05 -19.46 31.16
CA PRO A 8 22.28 -19.82 29.97
C PRO A 8 20.79 -19.98 30.32
N VAL A 9 19.99 -19.02 29.88
CA VAL A 9 18.53 -19.13 29.86
C VAL A 9 18.18 -20.22 28.84
N LEU A 10 17.45 -21.25 29.26
CA LEU A 10 16.83 -22.22 28.37
C LEU A 10 15.93 -21.47 27.37
N ARG A 11 16.45 -21.26 26.15
CA ARG A 11 15.67 -20.66 25.06
C ARG A 11 14.90 -21.79 24.39
N PHE A 12 13.60 -21.84 24.62
CA PHE A 12 12.71 -22.52 23.67
C PHE A 12 12.81 -21.76 22.36
N THR A 13 13.45 -22.37 21.35
CA THR A 13 13.47 -21.82 20.00
C THR A 13 12.10 -22.05 19.39
N ILE A 14 11.25 -21.03 19.39
CA ILE A 14 10.07 -21.02 18.53
C ILE A 14 10.57 -20.81 17.10
N THR A 15 10.39 -21.81 16.25
CA THR A 15 10.68 -21.70 14.81
C THR A 15 9.40 -21.36 14.09
N ALA A 16 9.42 -20.24 13.37
CA ALA A 16 8.32 -19.80 12.53
C ALA A 16 8.81 -19.56 11.10
N THR A 17 8.10 -20.09 10.11
CA THR A 17 8.33 -19.80 8.68
C THR A 17 7.03 -19.34 8.04
N PHE A 18 7.12 -18.38 7.13
CA PHE A 18 5.98 -17.74 6.52
C PHE A 18 6.14 -17.69 5.00
N VAL A 19 5.05 -17.84 4.27
CA VAL A 19 5.01 -17.73 2.80
C VAL A 19 4.04 -16.63 2.42
N TYR A 20 4.41 -15.83 1.43
CA TYR A 20 3.67 -14.66 1.00
C TYR A 20 3.30 -14.76 -0.49
N ASP A 21 2.19 -14.16 -0.87
CA ASP A 21 1.81 -14.01 -2.27
C ASP A 21 2.47 -12.79 -2.93
N ALA A 22 2.19 -12.56 -4.22
CA ALA A 22 2.72 -11.43 -4.98
C ALA A 22 2.21 -10.06 -4.50
N PHE A 23 1.20 -10.02 -3.65
CA PHE A 23 0.67 -8.81 -3.00
C PHE A 23 1.21 -8.63 -1.58
N ASN A 24 2.22 -9.41 -1.18
CA ASN A 24 2.84 -9.40 0.15
C ASN A 24 1.88 -9.81 1.29
N ARG A 25 0.80 -10.55 0.98
CA ARG A 25 -0.09 -11.12 1.99
C ARG A 25 0.40 -12.50 2.39
N ARG A 26 0.37 -12.80 3.68
CA ARG A 26 0.83 -14.09 4.21
C ARG A 26 -0.17 -15.21 3.87
N ILE A 27 0.16 -16.05 2.90
CA ILE A 27 -0.68 -17.18 2.50
C ILE A 27 -0.39 -18.48 3.27
N SER A 28 0.74 -18.57 3.98
CA SER A 28 1.03 -19.71 4.85
C SER A 28 1.89 -19.32 6.05
N LYS A 29 1.64 -19.98 7.18
CA LYS A 29 2.39 -19.88 8.42
C LYS A 29 2.67 -21.28 8.95
N THR A 30 3.93 -21.58 9.24
CA THR A 30 4.33 -22.77 10.01
C THR A 30 4.96 -22.33 11.31
N VAL A 31 4.35 -22.65 12.45
CA VAL A 31 4.90 -22.37 13.80
C VAL A 31 5.01 -23.67 14.55
N ASN A 32 6.21 -23.98 15.08
CA ASN A 32 6.47 -25.23 15.81
C ASN A 32 6.04 -26.50 15.04
N GLY A 33 6.18 -26.49 13.71
CA GLY A 33 5.80 -27.60 12.83
C GLY A 33 4.31 -27.66 12.46
N HIS A 34 3.48 -26.76 12.98
CA HIS A 34 2.06 -26.65 12.60
C HIS A 34 1.88 -25.63 11.48
N THR A 35 1.42 -26.10 10.32
CA THR A 35 1.16 -25.26 9.14
C THR A 35 -0.32 -24.88 9.06
N SER A 36 -0.57 -23.59 8.87
CA SER A 36 -1.87 -23.01 8.51
C SER A 36 -1.73 -22.24 7.20
N GLU A 37 -2.66 -22.44 6.28
CA GLU A 37 -2.75 -21.70 5.02
C GLU A 37 -3.97 -20.77 5.04
N TYR A 38 -3.91 -19.69 4.28
CA TYR A 38 -4.89 -18.60 4.36
C TYR A 38 -5.48 -18.26 2.99
N LEU A 39 -6.81 -18.12 2.96
CA LEU A 39 -7.53 -17.54 1.82
C LEU A 39 -8.05 -16.16 2.20
N TYR A 40 -8.04 -15.26 1.21
CA TYR A 40 -8.30 -13.84 1.41
C TYR A 40 -9.48 -13.35 0.57
N ASP A 41 -10.25 -12.42 1.12
CA ASP A 41 -11.08 -11.47 0.39
C ASP A 41 -10.54 -10.07 0.65
N GLY A 42 -10.07 -9.39 -0.40
CA GLY A 42 -9.29 -8.15 -0.24
C GLY A 42 -8.08 -8.33 0.68
N ASP A 43 -8.06 -7.55 1.77
CA ASP A 43 -6.98 -7.56 2.77
C ASP A 43 -7.28 -8.45 3.99
N ASP A 44 -8.46 -9.06 4.05
CA ASP A 44 -8.91 -9.86 5.18
C ASP A 44 -8.84 -11.36 4.90
N ILE A 45 -8.46 -12.12 5.93
CA ILE A 45 -8.48 -13.58 5.91
C ILE A 45 -9.92 -14.05 6.07
N VAL A 46 -10.42 -14.80 5.08
CA VAL A 46 -11.76 -15.38 5.12
C VAL A 46 -11.75 -16.86 5.50
N GLN A 47 -10.66 -17.58 5.24
CA GLN A 47 -10.53 -18.99 5.63
C GLN A 47 -9.11 -19.34 6.05
N GLU A 48 -9.04 -20.27 6.99
CA GLU A 48 -7.83 -20.97 7.42
C GLU A 48 -7.93 -22.43 7.00
N ILE A 49 -6.83 -22.97 6.49
CA ILE A 49 -6.73 -24.36 6.06
C ILE A 49 -5.62 -25.02 6.89
N GLY A 50 -5.97 -26.12 7.55
CA GLY A 50 -5.06 -26.99 8.28
C GLY A 50 -4.92 -28.32 7.54
N GLY A 51 -3.78 -28.52 6.87
CA GLY A 51 -3.58 -29.69 6.01
C GLY A 51 -4.52 -29.64 4.79
N SER A 52 -5.45 -30.59 4.67
CA SER A 52 -6.41 -30.65 3.54
C SER A 52 -7.81 -30.13 3.88
N ALA A 53 -8.04 -29.62 5.09
CA ALA A 53 -9.37 -29.23 5.56
C ALA A 53 -9.40 -27.78 6.02
N VAL A 54 -10.56 -27.13 5.85
CA VAL A 54 -10.83 -25.81 6.43
C VAL A 54 -10.84 -25.94 7.95
N SER A 55 -9.92 -25.27 8.63
CA SER A 55 -9.79 -25.23 10.09
C SER A 55 -10.51 -24.03 10.71
N GLY A 56 -10.77 -22.99 9.93
CA GLY A 56 -11.46 -21.78 10.35
C GLY A 56 -12.11 -21.06 9.17
N SER A 57 -13.28 -20.45 9.37
CA SER A 57 -13.91 -19.54 8.40
C SER A 57 -14.44 -18.32 9.13
N TYR A 58 -14.30 -17.15 8.52
CA TYR A 58 -14.63 -15.88 9.15
C TYR A 58 -15.85 -15.23 8.52
N LEU A 59 -16.79 -14.80 9.37
CA LEU A 59 -17.74 -13.75 9.02
C LEU A 59 -17.12 -12.41 9.42
N ARG A 60 -17.01 -11.50 8.47
CA ARG A 60 -16.42 -10.18 8.67
C ARG A 60 -17.36 -9.07 8.20
N GLY A 61 -17.13 -7.86 8.70
CA GLY A 61 -17.79 -6.65 8.26
C GLY A 61 -17.27 -6.13 6.92
N LEU A 62 -17.66 -4.90 6.60
CA LEU A 62 -17.24 -4.23 5.36
C LEU A 62 -15.93 -3.46 5.53
N ALA A 63 -15.59 -3.10 6.77
CA ALA A 63 -14.31 -2.48 7.07
C ALA A 63 -13.24 -3.55 7.22
N ILE A 64 -12.01 -3.15 6.90
CA ILE A 64 -10.83 -3.97 7.16
C ILE A 64 -10.73 -4.25 8.67
N ASP A 65 -10.26 -5.44 9.04
CA ASP A 65 -9.96 -5.78 10.44
C ASP A 65 -11.21 -5.87 11.34
N GLU A 66 -12.38 -6.13 10.76
CA GLU A 66 -13.67 -6.20 11.45
C GLU A 66 -14.23 -7.64 11.50
N PRO A 67 -13.70 -8.54 12.35
CA PRO A 67 -14.24 -9.90 12.50
C PRO A 67 -15.49 -9.91 13.38
N TYR A 68 -16.50 -10.70 13.00
CA TYR A 68 -17.70 -10.91 13.81
C TYR A 68 -17.82 -12.33 14.33
N ILE A 69 -17.52 -13.33 13.49
CA ILE A 69 -17.60 -14.74 13.87
C ILE A 69 -16.43 -15.50 13.26
N ARG A 70 -15.86 -16.44 14.03
CA ARG A 70 -14.98 -17.49 13.53
C ARG A 70 -15.68 -18.84 13.71
N HIS A 71 -16.00 -19.48 12.60
CA HIS A 71 -16.53 -20.84 12.55
C HIS A 71 -15.37 -21.83 12.52
N SER A 72 -15.40 -22.84 13.40
CA SER A 72 -14.38 -23.89 13.48
C SER A 72 -15.01 -25.22 13.87
N SER A 73 -14.24 -26.32 13.80
CA SER A 73 -14.71 -27.62 14.31
C SER A 73 -14.94 -27.65 15.82
N SER A 74 -14.35 -26.70 16.57
CA SER A 74 -14.59 -26.51 18.01
C SER A 74 -15.87 -25.73 18.33
N GLY A 75 -16.56 -25.22 17.31
CA GLY A 75 -17.73 -24.36 17.44
C GLY A 75 -17.48 -22.94 16.96
N ASP A 76 -18.52 -22.12 17.06
CA ASP A 76 -18.52 -20.72 16.65
C ASP A 76 -18.01 -19.84 17.79
N GLU A 77 -17.05 -18.98 17.47
CA GLU A 77 -16.51 -17.95 18.36
C GLU A 77 -16.97 -16.58 17.87
N PHE A 78 -17.72 -15.85 18.70
CA PHE A 78 -18.24 -14.52 18.39
C PHE A 78 -17.34 -13.45 19.00
N TYR A 79 -16.90 -12.50 18.19
CA TYR A 79 -15.96 -11.47 18.62
C TYR A 79 -16.68 -10.31 19.31
N LEU A 80 -16.21 -9.95 20.51
CA LEU A 80 -16.58 -8.71 21.19
C LEU A 80 -15.37 -7.78 21.14
N ALA A 81 -15.41 -6.79 20.25
CA ALA A 81 -14.32 -5.84 20.02
C ALA A 81 -14.66 -4.42 20.50
N ASP A 82 -13.63 -3.63 20.79
CA ASP A 82 -13.76 -2.19 21.03
C ASP A 82 -13.97 -1.41 19.71
N GLU A 83 -14.08 -0.07 19.78
CA GLU A 83 -14.30 0.80 18.62
C GLU A 83 -13.14 0.80 17.60
N ARG A 84 -11.99 0.26 17.98
CA ARG A 84 -10.77 0.15 17.16
C ARG A 84 -10.57 -1.27 16.63
N GLY A 85 -11.50 -2.18 16.89
CA GLY A 85 -11.43 -3.58 16.50
C GLY A 85 -10.57 -4.46 17.42
N THR A 86 -10.11 -3.96 18.56
CA THR A 86 -9.40 -4.78 19.56
C THR A 86 -10.36 -5.78 20.19
N VAL A 87 -10.09 -7.07 20.03
CA VAL A 87 -10.94 -8.14 20.58
C VAL A 87 -10.79 -8.22 22.09
N LEU A 88 -11.81 -7.80 22.85
CA LEU A 88 -11.83 -7.84 24.31
C LEU A 88 -12.30 -9.19 24.85
N ALA A 89 -13.17 -9.88 24.12
CA ALA A 89 -13.66 -11.20 24.50
C ALA A 89 -14.17 -12.01 23.30
N LEU A 90 -14.27 -13.32 23.51
CA LEU A 90 -14.95 -14.25 22.62
C LEU A 90 -16.09 -14.91 23.39
N THR A 91 -17.24 -15.05 22.75
CA THR A 91 -18.36 -15.83 23.29
C THR A 91 -18.66 -17.07 22.45
N ASP A 92 -19.33 -18.03 23.07
CA ASP A 92 -19.96 -19.15 22.35
C ASP A 92 -21.35 -18.77 21.80
N GLN A 93 -22.02 -19.72 21.16
CA GLN A 93 -23.35 -19.55 20.58
C GLN A 93 -24.46 -19.25 21.61
N SER A 94 -24.24 -19.54 22.90
CA SER A 94 -25.16 -19.18 23.99
C SER A 94 -24.94 -17.76 24.52
N GLY A 95 -23.87 -17.09 24.06
CA GLY A 95 -23.45 -15.77 24.55
C GLY A 95 -22.58 -15.85 25.80
N ALA A 96 -22.13 -17.04 26.22
CA ALA A 96 -21.22 -17.18 27.35
C ALA A 96 -19.79 -16.81 26.93
N VAL A 97 -19.11 -15.98 27.73
CA VAL A 97 -17.71 -15.60 27.49
C VAL A 97 -16.80 -16.80 27.70
N THR A 98 -16.10 -17.23 26.66
CA THR A 98 -15.17 -18.38 26.68
C THR A 98 -13.72 -17.93 26.82
N THR A 99 -13.40 -16.76 26.27
CA THR A 99 -12.06 -16.14 26.34
C THR A 99 -12.19 -14.65 26.56
N SER A 100 -11.32 -14.06 27.37
CA SER A 100 -11.23 -12.60 27.56
C SER A 100 -9.79 -12.12 27.54
N TYR A 101 -9.61 -10.88 27.11
CA TYR A 101 -8.31 -10.24 26.96
C TYR A 101 -8.30 -8.88 27.67
N ALA A 102 -7.26 -8.63 28.45
CA ALA A 102 -6.96 -7.33 29.03
C ALA A 102 -5.65 -6.81 28.42
N TYR A 103 -5.73 -5.67 27.72
CA TYR A 103 -4.60 -5.09 26.99
C TYR A 103 -3.99 -3.90 27.74
N GLU A 104 -2.66 -3.84 27.72
CA GLU A 104 -1.91 -2.61 27.90
C GLU A 104 -2.04 -1.70 26.67
N PRO A 105 -1.73 -0.40 26.76
CA PRO A 105 -1.91 0.56 25.65
C PRO A 105 -1.28 0.12 24.32
N PHE A 106 -0.14 -0.58 24.36
CA PHE A 106 0.60 -1.05 23.18
C PHE A 106 0.28 -2.52 22.81
N GLY A 107 -0.81 -3.08 23.34
CA GLY A 107 -1.34 -4.36 22.89
C GLY A 107 -0.75 -5.60 23.56
N ARG A 108 0.07 -5.44 24.62
CA ARG A 108 0.45 -6.59 25.45
C ARG A 108 -0.78 -7.06 26.22
N ALA A 109 -1.12 -8.34 26.10
CA ALA A 109 -2.35 -8.88 26.64
C ALA A 109 -2.10 -9.85 27.80
N THR A 110 -2.97 -9.80 28.80
CA THR A 110 -3.24 -10.97 29.67
C THR A 110 -4.56 -11.58 29.22
N SER A 111 -4.63 -12.91 29.12
CA SER A 111 -5.85 -13.61 28.69
C SER A 111 -6.34 -14.58 29.76
N THR A 112 -7.65 -14.81 29.77
CA THR A 112 -8.29 -15.92 30.50
C THR A 112 -9.10 -16.76 29.53
N GLY A 113 -9.28 -18.05 29.84
CA GLY A 113 -9.86 -19.01 28.90
C GLY A 113 -8.82 -19.54 27.92
N ALA A 114 -9.28 -20.24 26.89
CA ALA A 114 -8.43 -20.78 25.84
C ALA A 114 -9.18 -20.75 24.51
N SER A 115 -8.51 -20.25 23.48
CA SER A 115 -9.03 -20.21 22.13
C SER A 115 -7.88 -20.37 21.12
N SER A 116 -8.20 -20.93 19.96
CA SER A 116 -7.29 -21.02 18.81
C SER A 116 -7.35 -19.79 17.91
N ASN A 117 -8.26 -18.85 18.19
CA ASN A 117 -8.40 -17.61 17.45
C ASN A 117 -7.09 -16.79 17.46
N PRO A 118 -6.55 -16.42 16.29
CA PRO A 118 -5.39 -15.53 16.20
C PRO A 118 -5.77 -14.05 16.35
N VAL A 119 -6.99 -13.65 16.00
CA VAL A 119 -7.37 -12.23 15.88
C VAL A 119 -7.53 -11.58 17.26
N GLN A 120 -6.69 -10.58 17.56
CA GLN A 120 -6.60 -9.99 18.90
C GLN A 120 -6.51 -8.45 18.85
N TYR A 121 -5.36 -7.86 19.14
CA TYR A 121 -5.18 -6.42 19.29
C TYR A 121 -5.39 -5.66 17.95
N THR A 122 -6.27 -4.66 17.95
CA THR A 122 -6.71 -3.92 16.73
C THR A 122 -7.10 -4.84 15.56
N GLY A 123 -7.73 -5.96 15.89
CA GLY A 123 -8.17 -6.95 14.92
C GLY A 123 -7.04 -7.71 14.22
N ARG A 124 -5.78 -7.64 14.68
CA ARG A 124 -4.61 -8.28 14.03
C ARG A 124 -4.29 -9.66 14.57
N ASP A 125 -3.69 -10.49 13.73
CA ASP A 125 -3.33 -11.87 14.05
C ASP A 125 -2.13 -11.93 15.00
N ASN A 126 -2.33 -12.50 16.19
CA ASN A 126 -1.27 -12.98 17.06
C ASN A 126 -0.81 -14.36 16.59
N ASP A 127 0.48 -14.49 16.26
CA ASP A 127 1.00 -15.72 15.69
C ASP A 127 1.40 -16.79 16.71
N GLY A 128 1.17 -16.55 18.00
CA GLY A 128 1.62 -17.42 19.09
C GLY A 128 3.14 -17.33 19.33
N THR A 129 3.83 -16.45 18.61
CA THR A 129 5.27 -16.15 18.77
C THR A 129 5.52 -14.95 19.69
N GLY A 130 4.46 -14.31 20.19
CA GLY A 130 4.52 -13.03 20.90
C GLY A 130 4.56 -11.82 19.96
N LEU A 131 4.32 -12.02 18.66
CA LEU A 131 4.28 -10.99 17.63
C LEU A 131 2.92 -10.97 16.96
N PHE A 132 2.57 -9.79 16.46
CA PHE A 132 1.39 -9.57 15.64
C PHE A 132 1.77 -9.38 14.17
N TYR A 133 1.03 -10.04 13.28
CA TYR A 133 1.15 -9.82 11.84
C TYR A 133 0.29 -8.62 11.42
N TYR A 134 0.96 -7.53 11.04
CA TYR A 134 0.36 -6.27 10.60
C TYR A 134 0.53 -6.09 9.09
N ARG A 135 0.42 -7.18 8.31
CA ARG A 135 0.61 -7.18 6.84
C ARG A 135 2.03 -6.79 6.43
N ALA A 136 2.30 -5.51 6.24
CA ALA A 136 3.60 -5.02 5.77
C ALA A 136 4.74 -5.28 6.77
N ARG A 137 4.42 -5.32 8.08
CA ARG A 137 5.40 -5.48 9.16
C ARG A 137 4.90 -6.40 10.26
N TYR A 138 5.85 -6.96 11.02
CA TYR A 138 5.55 -7.61 12.30
C TYR A 138 5.67 -6.61 13.44
N TYR A 139 4.65 -6.56 14.29
CA TYR A 139 4.59 -5.70 15.45
C TYR A 139 4.93 -6.49 16.73
N SER A 140 5.76 -5.90 17.59
CA SER A 140 6.07 -6.43 18.91
C SER A 140 5.37 -5.62 20.00
N PRO A 141 4.34 -6.16 20.67
CA PRO A 141 3.71 -5.52 21.83
C PRO A 141 4.62 -5.54 23.07
N THR A 142 5.73 -6.29 23.05
CA THR A 142 6.72 -6.26 24.13
C THR A 142 7.71 -5.11 23.95
N LEU A 143 8.08 -4.80 22.70
CA LEU A 143 9.01 -3.71 22.38
C LEU A 143 8.30 -2.39 22.02
N HIS A 144 6.96 -2.42 21.94
CA HIS A 144 6.08 -1.32 21.56
C HIS A 144 6.40 -0.73 20.17
N ARG A 145 6.83 -1.58 19.23
CA ARG A 145 7.31 -1.14 17.90
C ARG A 145 7.24 -2.25 16.86
N PHE A 146 7.38 -1.86 15.59
CA PHE A 146 7.61 -2.81 14.50
C PHE A 146 9.04 -3.37 14.55
N LEU A 147 9.20 -4.58 14.00
CA LEU A 147 10.49 -5.27 13.93
C LEU A 147 11.33 -4.92 12.70
N SER A 148 10.71 -4.27 11.72
CA SER A 148 11.35 -3.80 10.48
C SER A 148 11.00 -2.35 10.22
N GLU A 149 11.82 -1.68 9.42
CA GLU A 149 11.57 -0.33 8.93
C GLU A 149 10.28 -0.27 8.13
N ASP A 150 9.62 0.88 8.17
CA ASP A 150 8.48 1.18 7.33
C ASP A 150 8.85 1.04 5.85
N PRO A 151 8.15 0.20 5.06
CA PRO A 151 8.38 0.08 3.62
C PRO A 151 8.14 1.38 2.86
N LEU A 152 7.36 2.31 3.42
CA LEU A 152 7.16 3.65 2.88
C LEU A 152 8.27 4.63 3.31
N GLU A 153 9.21 4.20 4.14
CA GLU A 153 10.24 5.06 4.72
C GLU A 153 9.60 6.33 5.33
N PHE A 154 10.08 7.51 4.95
CA PHE A 154 9.53 8.79 5.41
C PHE A 154 8.22 9.19 4.72
N ASP A 155 7.76 8.47 3.70
CA ASP A 155 6.44 8.70 3.10
C ASP A 155 5.30 8.27 4.05
N GLY A 156 5.60 7.47 5.08
CA GLY A 156 4.73 7.11 6.21
C GLY A 156 4.50 8.22 7.24
N GLU A 157 5.04 9.42 7.00
CA GLU A 157 4.89 10.63 7.84
C GLU A 157 5.49 10.58 9.26
N ASP A 158 6.07 9.46 9.69
CA ASP A 158 6.89 9.35 10.91
C ASP A 158 8.39 9.41 10.59
N LEU A 159 9.16 10.12 11.42
CA LEU A 159 10.63 10.13 11.33
C LEU A 159 11.24 8.86 11.95
N ASN A 160 10.48 8.17 12.80
CA ASN A 160 10.89 6.89 13.38
C ASN A 160 10.26 5.74 12.58
N LEU A 161 11.05 5.12 11.71
CA LEU A 161 10.62 4.04 10.81
C LEU A 161 10.14 2.76 11.51
N TYR A 162 10.31 2.66 12.83
CA TYR A 162 9.87 1.51 13.64
C TYR A 162 8.67 1.83 14.53
N ALA A 163 8.28 3.10 14.67
CA ALA A 163 7.25 3.50 15.60
C ALA A 163 5.90 2.91 15.23
N TYR A 164 5.14 2.50 16.25
CA TYR A 164 3.74 2.19 16.10
C TYR A 164 2.93 3.45 16.41
N THR A 165 2.07 3.86 15.47
CA THR A 165 1.03 4.88 15.67
C THR A 165 1.50 6.22 16.25
N PHE A 166 2.69 6.70 15.87
CA PHE A 166 3.32 7.91 16.44
C PHE A 166 3.45 7.88 17.97
N ASN A 167 3.57 6.68 18.57
CA ASN A 167 3.48 6.43 20.01
C ASN A 167 2.15 6.86 20.65
N ASN A 168 1.07 6.91 19.87
CA ASN A 168 -0.28 7.22 20.34
C ASN A 168 -1.27 6.07 20.06
N PRO A 169 -1.00 4.86 20.61
CA PRO A 169 -1.78 3.66 20.30
C PRO A 169 -3.17 3.65 20.94
N ILE A 170 -3.50 4.63 21.80
CA ILE A 170 -4.86 4.79 22.35
C ILE A 170 -5.77 5.48 21.33
N ASN A 171 -5.24 6.38 20.50
CA ASN A 171 -6.05 7.20 19.58
C ASN A 171 -5.89 6.80 18.11
N LEU A 172 -4.83 6.07 17.74
CA LEU A 172 -4.53 5.71 16.35
C LEU A 172 -4.31 4.21 16.19
N THR A 173 -4.70 3.65 15.04
CA THR A 173 -4.51 2.25 14.62
C THR A 173 -3.72 2.20 13.32
N ASP A 174 -2.90 1.16 13.10
CA ASP A 174 -2.24 0.89 11.81
C ASP A 174 -2.79 -0.39 11.15
N PRO A 175 -3.88 -0.32 10.36
CA PRO A 175 -4.40 -1.52 9.69
C PRO A 175 -3.38 -2.14 8.70
N SER A 176 -2.65 -1.31 7.96
CA SER A 176 -1.73 -1.73 6.90
C SER A 176 -0.36 -2.20 7.38
N GLY A 177 0.06 -1.78 8.57
CA GLY A 177 1.46 -1.84 8.99
C GLY A 177 2.33 -0.83 8.23
N GLU A 178 1.78 0.26 7.72
CA GLU A 178 2.45 1.30 6.90
C GLU A 178 1.98 2.72 7.28
N LEU A 179 1.35 2.84 8.45
CA LEU A 179 0.38 3.89 8.82
C LEU A 179 0.52 5.24 8.11
N VAL A 180 -0.53 5.64 7.39
CA VAL A 180 -0.96 7.06 7.28
C VAL A 180 -2.50 7.17 7.27
N PRO A 181 -3.17 7.38 8.43
CA PRO A 181 -4.44 8.12 8.39
C PRO A 181 -4.63 9.23 9.46
N LEU A 182 -5.37 10.26 9.02
CA LEU A 182 -5.88 11.52 9.61
C LEU A 182 -4.99 12.78 9.74
N VAL A 183 -3.66 12.70 9.92
CA VAL A 183 -2.80 13.90 9.74
C VAL A 183 -2.62 14.36 8.28
N PRO A 184 -2.74 13.53 7.22
CA PRO A 184 -2.48 14.04 5.86
C PRO A 184 -3.53 15.07 5.44
N LEU A 185 -4.75 15.10 6.01
CA LEU A 185 -5.71 16.15 5.67
C LEU A 185 -5.31 17.50 6.26
N ALA A 186 -4.95 17.60 7.54
CA ALA A 186 -4.56 18.88 8.15
C ALA A 186 -3.15 19.32 7.71
N GLY A 187 -2.18 18.40 7.71
CA GLY A 187 -0.82 18.65 7.28
C GLY A 187 -0.72 18.92 5.77
N ALA A 188 -1.41 18.14 4.93
CA ALA A 188 -1.48 18.45 3.50
C ALA A 188 -2.40 19.64 3.20
N CYS A 189 -3.42 19.94 4.02
CA CYS A 189 -4.14 21.20 3.89
C CYS A 189 -3.24 22.41 4.15
N LEU A 190 -2.46 22.39 5.23
CA LEU A 190 -1.55 23.48 5.56
C LEU A 190 -0.46 23.64 4.50
N ARG A 191 0.15 22.52 4.07
CA ARG A 191 1.15 22.52 2.98
C ARG A 191 0.55 22.98 1.65
N GLY A 192 -0.68 22.53 1.35
CA GLY A 192 -1.43 22.92 0.17
C GLY A 192 -1.78 24.41 0.19
N ALA A 193 -2.29 24.93 1.31
CA ALA A 193 -2.60 26.35 1.51
C ALA A 193 -1.36 27.23 1.35
N ALA A 194 -0.22 26.82 1.90
CA ALA A 194 1.06 27.49 1.67
C ALA A 194 1.45 27.50 0.18
N GLY A 195 1.25 26.38 -0.52
CA GLY A 195 1.46 26.29 -1.97
C GLY A 195 0.56 27.24 -2.77
N GLY A 196 -0.71 27.36 -2.40
CA GLY A 196 -1.66 28.31 -2.99
C GLY A 196 -1.22 29.77 -2.78
N ALA A 197 -0.78 30.11 -1.56
CA ALA A 197 -0.26 31.45 -1.27
C ALA A 197 1.00 31.78 -2.08
N VAL A 198 1.95 30.85 -2.16
CA VAL A 198 3.18 31.03 -2.97
C VAL A 198 2.86 31.22 -4.45
N GLN A 199 1.88 30.48 -4.99
CA GLN A 199 1.45 30.63 -6.38
C GLN A 199 0.81 32.00 -6.67
N ALA A 200 0.06 32.56 -5.72
CA ALA A 200 -0.48 33.92 -5.82
C ALA A 200 0.65 34.96 -5.84
N LEU A 201 1.63 34.84 -4.93
CA LEU A 201 2.79 35.73 -4.92
C LEU A 201 3.61 35.64 -6.22
N LEU A 202 3.86 34.43 -6.72
CA LEU A 202 4.59 34.21 -7.98
C LEU A 202 3.86 34.76 -9.21
N SER A 203 2.54 34.92 -9.14
CA SER A 203 1.73 35.56 -10.18
C SER A 203 1.52 37.07 -9.96
N GLY A 204 2.23 37.67 -8.99
CA GLY A 204 2.19 39.10 -8.71
C GLY A 204 0.92 39.57 -7.98
N ARG A 205 0.14 38.63 -7.41
CA ARG A 205 -1.10 38.92 -6.68
C ARG A 205 -0.89 38.71 -5.17
N LYS A 206 -1.65 39.45 -4.35
CA LYS A 206 -1.73 39.17 -2.91
C LYS A 206 -2.55 37.90 -2.68
N PRO A 207 -2.10 36.95 -1.83
CA PRO A 207 -2.83 35.72 -1.58
C PRO A 207 -4.15 36.03 -0.85
N ASP A 208 -5.23 35.36 -1.25
CA ASP A 208 -6.54 35.47 -0.61
C ASP A 208 -7.03 34.10 -0.06
N LEU A 209 -8.21 34.10 0.55
CA LEU A 209 -8.80 32.88 1.13
C LEU A 209 -9.14 31.81 0.08
N VAL A 210 -9.34 32.20 -1.19
CA VAL A 210 -9.59 31.25 -2.28
C VAL A 210 -8.30 30.49 -2.62
N ASP A 211 -7.15 31.18 -2.66
CA ASP A 211 -5.85 30.55 -2.89
C ASP A 211 -5.49 29.55 -1.79
N LEU A 212 -5.72 29.93 -0.53
CA LEU A 212 -5.49 29.06 0.63
C LEU A 212 -6.43 27.85 0.61
N GLY A 213 -7.70 28.07 0.27
CA GLY A 213 -8.73 27.02 0.20
C GLY A 213 -8.48 26.00 -0.90
N VAL A 214 -8.20 26.45 -2.13
CA VAL A 214 -7.85 25.59 -3.28
C VAL A 214 -6.55 24.83 -3.02
N GLY A 215 -5.57 25.50 -2.41
CA GLY A 215 -4.35 24.87 -1.92
C GLY A 215 -4.64 23.73 -0.95
N CYS A 216 -5.44 23.97 0.09
CA CYS A 216 -5.76 22.96 1.10
C CYS A 216 -6.46 21.73 0.52
N LEU A 217 -7.48 21.94 -0.33
CA LEU A 217 -8.21 20.85 -1.00
C LEU A 217 -7.29 19.99 -1.89
N SER A 218 -6.41 20.64 -2.67
CA SER A 218 -5.48 19.93 -3.56
C SER A 218 -4.37 19.18 -2.81
N GLY A 219 -3.98 19.64 -1.61
CA GLY A 219 -3.07 18.93 -0.73
C GLY A 219 -3.70 17.68 -0.10
N GLY A 220 -4.94 17.79 0.39
CA GLY A 220 -5.64 16.68 1.06
C GLY A 220 -6.07 15.53 0.15
N LEU A 221 -6.49 15.80 -1.09
CA LEU A 221 -7.05 14.80 -2.00
C LEU A 221 -6.03 13.87 -2.67
N ASN A 222 -4.75 14.26 -2.75
CA ASN A 222 -3.71 13.46 -3.41
C ASN A 222 -3.12 12.33 -2.56
N LYS A 223 -3.44 12.29 -1.26
CA LYS A 223 -2.90 11.31 -0.31
C LYS A 223 -3.86 10.16 0.02
N LEU A 224 -5.09 10.17 -0.50
CA LEU A 224 -6.08 9.13 -0.27
C LEU A 224 -6.30 8.28 -1.55
N PRO A 225 -5.80 7.03 -1.63
CA PRO A 225 -6.07 6.17 -2.78
C PRO A 225 -7.57 5.83 -2.83
N GLY A 226 -8.24 6.13 -3.95
CA GLY A 226 -9.64 5.72 -4.22
C GLY A 226 -10.69 6.84 -4.27
N LEU A 227 -10.41 8.05 -3.76
CA LEU A 227 -11.36 9.18 -3.74
C LEU A 227 -11.14 10.22 -4.85
N SER A 228 -10.31 9.88 -5.85
CA SER A 228 -9.79 10.83 -6.86
C SER A 228 -10.73 11.18 -8.01
N LYS A 229 -12.02 10.81 -7.95
CA LYS A 229 -12.96 10.98 -9.07
C LYS A 229 -14.07 12.04 -8.91
N ALA A 230 -14.09 12.80 -7.82
CA ALA A 230 -15.18 13.77 -7.58
C ALA A 230 -14.70 15.16 -7.16
N ALA A 231 -13.84 15.80 -7.95
CA ALA A 231 -13.69 17.26 -7.91
C ALA A 231 -13.35 17.78 -9.32
N GLY A 232 -14.30 18.50 -9.90
CA GLY A 232 -14.23 19.02 -11.26
C GLY A 232 -13.07 20.00 -11.47
N ALA A 233 -12.45 19.85 -12.62
CA ALA A 233 -11.72 20.83 -13.43
C ALA A 233 -11.51 22.24 -12.85
N ALA A 234 -10.26 22.56 -12.48
CA ALA A 234 -9.52 23.72 -13.00
C ALA A 234 -8.19 23.85 -12.22
N GLY A 235 -7.06 23.54 -12.88
CA GLY A 235 -5.74 23.81 -12.29
C GLY A 235 -4.65 22.97 -12.93
N LYS A 236 -3.82 23.61 -13.76
CA LYS A 236 -2.66 22.98 -14.40
C LYS A 236 -1.73 22.40 -13.32
N GLY A 237 -1.55 21.08 -13.34
CA GLY A 237 -0.75 20.36 -12.35
C GLY A 237 0.70 20.86 -12.29
N THR A 238 1.11 21.34 -11.13
CA THR A 238 2.51 21.52 -10.78
C THR A 238 3.03 20.20 -10.23
N LYS A 239 3.96 19.57 -10.97
CA LYS A 239 4.67 18.37 -10.49
C LYS A 239 5.60 18.82 -9.37
N GLY A 240 5.34 18.37 -8.14
CA GLY A 240 6.31 18.45 -7.05
C GLY A 240 7.61 17.71 -7.38
N PRO A 241 8.71 18.01 -6.66
CA PRO A 241 10.01 17.44 -6.95
C PRO A 241 9.94 15.92 -6.81
N LYS A 242 10.20 15.22 -7.92
CA LYS A 242 10.29 13.76 -7.91
C LYS A 242 11.63 13.37 -7.31
N SER A 243 11.61 12.68 -6.18
CA SER A 243 12.73 11.83 -5.78
C SER A 243 13.06 10.89 -6.95
N PRO A 244 14.34 10.72 -7.34
CA PRO A 244 14.70 9.92 -8.49
C PRO A 244 14.54 8.44 -8.14
N LYS A 245 13.34 7.90 -8.33
CA LYS A 245 13.15 6.45 -8.37
C LYS A 245 13.73 5.97 -9.70
N LYS A 246 15.01 5.60 -9.70
CA LYS A 246 15.62 4.84 -10.80
C LYS A 246 14.93 3.49 -10.84
N PHE A 247 14.05 3.32 -11.81
CA PHE A 247 13.37 2.06 -12.03
C PHE A 247 13.86 1.45 -13.34
N PRO A 248 14.53 0.30 -13.33
CA PRO A 248 14.89 -0.38 -14.57
C PRO A 248 13.61 -0.75 -15.35
N PRO A 249 13.58 -0.60 -16.68
CA PRO A 249 12.41 -0.96 -17.47
C PRO A 249 12.15 -2.48 -17.42
N THR A 250 10.88 -2.88 -17.25
CA THR A 250 10.47 -4.29 -17.25
C THR A 250 10.29 -4.83 -18.67
N ASN A 251 10.08 -3.95 -19.66
CA ASN A 251 10.00 -4.33 -21.07
C ASN A 251 11.39 -4.50 -21.70
N PRO A 252 11.66 -5.59 -22.44
CA PRO A 252 12.89 -5.73 -23.21
C PRO A 252 12.97 -4.69 -24.34
N PRO A 253 14.17 -4.24 -24.75
CA PRO A 253 14.33 -3.32 -25.87
C PRO A 253 13.73 -3.87 -27.16
N GLN A 254 12.83 -3.12 -27.78
CA GLN A 254 12.12 -3.53 -29.00
C GLN A 254 11.62 -2.32 -29.81
N PRO A 255 11.49 -2.42 -31.14
CA PRO A 255 10.97 -1.32 -31.95
C PRO A 255 9.48 -1.05 -31.64
N PRO A 256 8.98 0.18 -31.93
CA PRO A 256 7.55 0.45 -31.83
C PRO A 256 6.78 -0.40 -32.84
N PRO A 257 5.49 -0.65 -32.58
CA PRO A 257 4.65 -1.34 -33.55
C PRO A 257 4.61 -0.55 -34.88
N PRO A 258 4.40 -1.23 -36.02
CA PRO A 258 4.20 -0.56 -37.30
C PRO A 258 3.12 0.50 -37.18
N ILE A 259 3.45 1.74 -37.58
CA ILE A 259 2.50 2.85 -37.54
C ILE A 259 1.51 2.68 -38.69
N PRO A 260 0.18 2.65 -38.42
CA PRO A 260 -0.80 2.55 -39.48
C PRO A 260 -0.72 3.74 -40.46
N PRO A 261 -0.90 3.54 -41.77
CA PRO A 261 -0.71 4.59 -42.78
C PRO A 261 -1.62 5.81 -42.61
N ASN A 262 -2.77 5.63 -41.98
CA ASN A 262 -3.73 6.70 -41.73
C ASN A 262 -3.38 7.55 -40.51
N TYR A 263 -2.35 7.21 -39.73
CA TYR A 263 -1.96 8.00 -38.56
C TYR A 263 -1.23 9.27 -38.99
N THR A 264 -1.57 10.38 -38.36
CA THR A 264 -0.86 11.65 -38.54
C THR A 264 0.30 11.73 -37.55
N SER A 265 1.48 12.14 -38.00
CA SER A 265 2.64 12.41 -37.14
C SER A 265 2.69 13.87 -36.72
N GLY A 266 3.16 14.11 -35.49
CA GLY A 266 3.35 15.47 -34.97
C GLY A 266 4.33 15.51 -33.80
N PRO A 267 4.80 16.70 -33.42
CA PRO A 267 5.74 16.86 -32.32
C PRO A 267 5.11 16.53 -30.97
N SER A 268 5.85 15.80 -30.13
CA SER A 268 5.51 15.52 -28.73
C SER A 268 5.65 16.80 -27.89
N ARG A 269 4.61 17.13 -27.11
CA ARG A 269 4.59 18.30 -26.21
C ARG A 269 5.58 18.21 -25.04
N SER A 270 6.31 17.11 -24.85
CA SER A 270 7.03 16.81 -23.61
C SER A 270 8.52 16.48 -23.78
N GLY A 271 9.16 16.82 -24.91
CA GLY A 271 10.61 16.67 -25.05
C GLY A 271 11.09 16.08 -26.38
N GLY A 272 10.71 16.69 -27.50
CA GLY A 272 11.36 16.46 -28.80
C GLY A 272 11.06 15.14 -29.52
N GLY A 273 10.15 14.30 -29.01
CA GLY A 273 9.71 13.07 -29.69
C GLY A 273 8.64 13.27 -30.74
N THR A 274 8.28 12.19 -31.43
CA THR A 274 7.19 12.15 -32.42
C THR A 274 6.00 11.38 -31.86
N VAL A 275 4.80 11.93 -32.02
CA VAL A 275 3.53 11.26 -31.71
C VAL A 275 2.86 10.92 -33.03
N TYR A 276 2.50 9.65 -33.20
CA TYR A 276 1.67 9.16 -34.28
C TYR A 276 0.28 8.92 -33.74
N GLN A 277 -0.73 9.60 -34.28
CA GLN A 277 -2.09 9.58 -33.75
C GLN A 277 -3.11 9.24 -34.83
N GLN A 278 -4.09 8.43 -34.47
CA GLN A 278 -5.24 8.14 -35.33
C GLN A 278 -6.09 9.42 -35.55
N PRO A 279 -6.45 9.75 -36.80
CA PRO A 279 -7.30 10.90 -37.10
C PRO A 279 -8.61 10.86 -36.32
N GLY A 280 -9.03 12.02 -35.81
CA GLY A 280 -10.24 12.15 -34.98
C GLY A 280 -10.05 11.81 -33.50
N SER A 281 -8.88 11.30 -33.09
CA SER A 281 -8.58 11.07 -31.68
C SER A 281 -8.20 12.36 -30.95
N THR A 282 -8.63 12.51 -29.70
CA THR A 282 -8.28 13.66 -28.85
C THR A 282 -7.23 13.29 -27.81
N GLY A 283 -6.35 14.23 -27.45
CA GLY A 283 -5.35 14.01 -26.41
C GLY A 283 -4.33 12.94 -26.79
N ASN A 284 -4.12 11.93 -25.94
CA ASN A 284 -3.22 10.80 -26.24
C ASN A 284 -3.97 9.56 -26.79
N ALA A 285 -5.28 9.64 -27.02
CA ALA A 285 -6.07 8.50 -27.51
C ALA A 285 -5.50 7.94 -28.81
N ASN A 286 -5.49 6.61 -28.92
CA ASN A 286 -5.07 5.84 -30.09
C ASN A 286 -3.75 6.33 -30.70
N SER A 287 -2.74 6.50 -29.86
CA SER A 287 -1.45 7.07 -30.29
C SER A 287 -0.26 6.20 -29.89
N VAL A 288 0.81 6.34 -30.67
CA VAL A 288 2.13 5.81 -30.35
C VAL A 288 3.07 6.99 -30.25
N ARG A 289 3.77 7.12 -29.12
CA ARG A 289 4.76 8.16 -28.90
C ARG A 289 6.15 7.56 -28.92
N VAL A 290 7.02 8.11 -29.75
CA VAL A 290 8.42 7.70 -29.88
C VAL A 290 9.29 8.85 -29.40
N MET A 291 10.16 8.58 -28.43
CA MET A 291 11.01 9.57 -27.78
C MET A 291 12.49 9.29 -28.09
N PRO A 292 13.28 10.31 -28.49
CA PRO A 292 14.68 10.13 -28.87
C PRO A 292 15.60 9.86 -27.67
N PRO A 293 16.86 9.46 -27.91
CA PRO A 293 17.93 9.53 -26.93
C PRO A 293 17.98 10.89 -26.23
N GLY A 294 18.23 10.88 -24.92
CA GLY A 294 18.29 12.11 -24.12
C GLY A 294 16.94 12.65 -23.64
N ALA A 295 15.81 12.14 -24.15
CA ALA A 295 14.48 12.51 -23.64
C ALA A 295 14.21 12.03 -22.20
N ASN A 296 14.90 10.97 -21.77
CA ASN A 296 14.95 10.54 -20.38
C ASN A 296 16.27 9.80 -20.11
N PRO A 297 17.04 10.15 -19.07
CA PRO A 297 18.33 9.52 -18.77
C PRO A 297 18.29 8.00 -18.60
N ASP A 298 17.16 7.43 -18.18
CA ASP A 298 17.01 5.98 -18.01
C ASP A 298 16.96 5.20 -19.33
N TYR A 299 16.79 5.90 -20.46
CA TYR A 299 16.64 5.30 -21.79
C TYR A 299 17.69 5.88 -22.75
N PRO A 300 18.95 5.38 -22.72
CA PRO A 300 20.05 5.95 -23.51
C PRO A 300 19.79 5.89 -25.02
N ASN A 301 19.02 4.91 -25.49
CA ASN A 301 18.64 4.75 -26.91
C ASN A 301 17.28 5.37 -27.26
N GLY A 302 16.62 6.03 -26.30
CA GLY A 302 15.22 6.45 -26.41
C GLY A 302 14.23 5.34 -26.03
N TYR A 303 12.95 5.66 -26.09
CA TYR A 303 11.86 4.76 -25.71
C TYR A 303 10.58 5.08 -26.49
N TRP A 304 9.62 4.17 -26.49
CA TRP A 304 8.28 4.42 -27.00
C TRP A 304 7.20 4.04 -25.99
N ILE A 305 6.00 4.59 -26.21
CA ILE A 305 4.79 4.36 -25.42
C ILE A 305 3.62 4.19 -26.37
N LYS A 306 2.73 3.25 -26.10
CA LYS A 306 1.44 3.10 -26.79
C LYS A 306 0.29 3.45 -25.86
N TYR A 307 -0.73 4.10 -26.42
CA TYR A 307 -1.92 4.53 -25.72
C TYR A 307 -3.17 3.87 -26.32
N ASN A 308 -4.13 3.52 -25.47
CA ASN A 308 -5.44 3.02 -25.89
C ASN A 308 -6.37 4.17 -26.36
N ASP A 309 -7.61 3.81 -26.69
CA ASP A 309 -8.70 4.72 -27.07
C ASP A 309 -9.07 5.74 -25.98
N ALA A 310 -8.93 5.38 -24.71
CA ALA A 310 -9.11 6.29 -23.58
C ALA A 310 -7.90 7.24 -23.36
N GLY A 311 -6.81 7.08 -24.12
CA GLY A 311 -5.58 7.87 -23.97
C GLY A 311 -4.73 7.47 -22.76
N HIS A 312 -4.97 6.29 -22.20
CA HIS A 312 -4.15 5.70 -21.13
C HIS A 312 -3.02 4.87 -21.73
N PRO A 313 -1.81 4.91 -21.14
CA PRO A 313 -0.71 4.08 -21.61
C PRO A 313 -1.00 2.60 -21.35
N ILE A 314 -0.57 1.74 -22.27
CA ILE A 314 -0.75 0.29 -22.18
C ILE A 314 0.59 -0.44 -22.10
N ASN A 315 0.60 -1.59 -21.43
CA ASN A 315 1.72 -2.52 -21.48
C ASN A 315 1.63 -3.31 -22.80
N PRO A 316 2.64 -3.24 -23.68
CA PRO A 316 2.58 -3.89 -24.98
C PRO A 316 2.59 -5.42 -24.92
N ALA A 317 3.15 -6.01 -23.85
CA ALA A 317 3.18 -7.45 -23.67
C ALA A 317 1.81 -8.03 -23.30
N THR A 318 0.99 -7.25 -22.59
CA THR A 318 -0.33 -7.72 -22.08
C THR A 318 -1.52 -7.09 -22.81
N GLY A 319 -1.31 -5.98 -23.52
CA GLY A 319 -2.37 -5.17 -24.13
C GLY A 319 -3.27 -4.43 -23.12
N LYS A 320 -3.04 -4.60 -21.81
CA LYS A 320 -3.83 -3.98 -20.74
C LYS A 320 -3.29 -2.60 -20.39
N GLN A 321 -4.14 -1.78 -19.79
CA GLN A 321 -3.73 -0.50 -19.21
C GLN A 321 -2.59 -0.72 -18.22
N ALA A 322 -1.52 0.06 -18.37
CA ALA A 322 -0.33 -0.06 -17.54
C ALA A 322 -0.57 0.48 -16.12
N ALA A 323 -0.10 -0.25 -15.11
CA ALA A 323 -0.21 0.12 -13.70
C ALA A 323 0.89 1.10 -13.27
N SER A 324 2.07 1.04 -13.90
CA SER A 324 3.21 1.87 -13.57
C SER A 324 3.99 2.34 -14.80
N ARG A 325 4.91 3.29 -14.60
CA ARG A 325 5.82 3.80 -15.65
C ARG A 325 6.70 2.72 -16.27
N GLN A 326 7.08 1.72 -15.48
CA GLN A 326 7.93 0.62 -15.92
C GLN A 326 7.22 -0.24 -16.98
N ASP A 327 5.90 -0.38 -16.85
CA ASP A 327 5.09 -1.28 -17.67
C ASP A 327 4.81 -0.73 -19.08
N TYR A 328 4.81 0.59 -19.25
CA TYR A 328 4.48 1.23 -20.54
C TYR A 328 5.65 1.92 -21.23
N HIS A 329 6.78 2.13 -20.55
CA HIS A 329 7.99 2.56 -21.23
C HIS A 329 8.69 1.37 -21.85
N VAL A 330 8.87 1.43 -23.17
CA VAL A 330 9.52 0.36 -23.92
C VAL A 330 10.82 0.90 -24.49
N PRO A 331 11.99 0.41 -24.04
CA PRO A 331 13.28 0.87 -24.56
C PRO A 331 13.40 0.60 -26.06
N LEU A 332 13.99 1.54 -26.79
CA LEU A 332 14.31 1.33 -28.20
C LEU A 332 15.61 0.52 -28.34
N PRO A 333 15.74 -0.32 -29.38
CA PRO A 333 16.98 -1.02 -29.67
C PRO A 333 18.09 -0.02 -30.04
N PRO A 334 19.37 -0.36 -29.77
CA PRO A 334 20.50 0.46 -30.19
C PRO A 334 20.44 0.78 -31.70
N GLY A 335 20.74 2.03 -32.07
CA GLY A 335 20.77 2.46 -33.47
C GLY A 335 19.42 2.66 -34.15
N TYR A 336 18.29 2.63 -33.41
CA TYR A 336 16.95 2.84 -33.99
C TYR A 336 16.83 4.16 -34.79
N PHE A 337 17.47 5.24 -34.33
CA PHE A 337 17.45 6.56 -35.00
C PHE A 337 18.57 6.79 -36.01
N ASN A 338 19.46 5.82 -36.23
CA ASN A 338 20.60 5.97 -37.15
C ASN A 338 20.24 5.56 -38.59
N LYS A 339 18.96 5.64 -38.96
CA LYS A 339 18.42 5.24 -40.26
C LYS A 339 17.86 6.42 -41.02
#